data_AF-B0F4L9-F1
#
_entry.id   AF-B0F4L9-F1
#
_cell.length_a   1.000
_cell.length_b   1.000
_cell.length_c   1.000
_cell.angle_alpha   90.00
_cell.angle_beta   90.00
_cell.angle_gamma   90.00
#
_symmetry.space_group_name_H-M   'P 1'
#
loop_
_entity.id
_entity.type
_entity.pdbx_description
1 polymer ?
#
loop_
_entity_poly.entity_id
_entity_poly.type
_entity_poly.pdbx_seq_one_letter_code
_entity_poly.pdbx_strand_id
1 'polypeptide(L)'
;NHVIQKCIECVPSAELDFIITTFRNQVFALSSHPYGCRVIQRILEHCSAEQTRRILDELHKGVDNLVKDQYGNYVVQHVLEHGSQEDKSRIINSLRGRVAGLSAHKFASNVMEKAIANATPIERSSLINEVLVSTDGTDNGPGSGGALVE
;
A
#
# COMPACT_ATOMS: atom_id res chain seq x y z
N ASN A 1 0.59 -5.44 -22.64
CA ASN A 1 1.39 -4.92 -21.50
C ASN A 1 2.88 -5.29 -21.60
N HIS A 2 3.26 -6.47 -22.10
CA HIS A 2 4.66 -6.92 -22.18
C HIS A 2 5.55 -6.00 -23.02
N VAL A 3 5.07 -5.51 -24.16
CA VAL A 3 5.82 -4.57 -25.01
C VAL A 3 6.12 -3.27 -24.24
N ILE A 4 5.13 -2.70 -23.55
CA ILE A 4 5.32 -1.47 -22.74
C ILE A 4 6.33 -1.70 -21.62
N GLN A 5 6.25 -2.84 -20.91
CA GLN A 5 7.26 -3.18 -19.90
C GLN A 5 8.66 -3.26 -20.52
N LYS A 6 8.78 -3.88 -21.70
CA LYS A 6 10.07 -3.99 -22.37
C LYS A 6 10.62 -2.66 -22.87
N CYS A 7 9.74 -1.75 -23.32
CA CYS A 7 10.12 -0.38 -23.62
C CYS A 7 10.68 0.32 -22.37
N ILE A 8 10.02 0.19 -21.21
CA ILE A 8 10.48 0.80 -19.96
C ILE A 8 11.83 0.24 -19.50
N GLU A 9 12.07 -1.06 -19.69
CA GLU A 9 13.34 -1.70 -19.31
C GLU A 9 14.53 -1.35 -20.24
N CYS A 10 14.26 -1.08 -21.52
CA CYS A 10 15.31 -1.01 -22.54
C CYS A 10 15.52 0.38 -23.15
N VAL A 11 14.57 1.30 -22.99
CA VAL A 11 14.66 2.66 -23.53
C VAL A 11 15.11 3.62 -22.41
N PRO A 12 16.05 4.56 -22.69
CA PRO A 12 16.44 5.56 -21.71
C PRO A 12 15.24 6.33 -21.15
N SER A 13 15.23 6.57 -19.84
CA SER A 13 14.12 7.19 -19.14
C SER A 13 13.73 8.58 -19.69
N ALA A 14 14.68 9.32 -20.25
CA ALA A 14 14.44 10.62 -20.90
C ALA A 14 13.44 10.54 -22.08
N GLU A 15 13.36 9.41 -22.78
CA GLU A 15 12.45 9.20 -23.93
C GLU A 15 11.07 8.65 -23.51
N LEU A 16 10.90 8.32 -22.22
CA LEU A 16 9.67 7.68 -21.71
C LEU A 16 8.63 8.67 -21.18
N ASP A 17 8.89 9.97 -21.28
CA ASP A 17 8.02 11.02 -20.73
C ASP A 17 6.59 10.98 -21.28
N PHE A 18 6.40 10.51 -22.52
CA PHE A 18 5.08 10.33 -23.12
C PHE A 18 4.26 9.22 -22.41
N ILE A 19 4.91 8.15 -21.95
CA ILE A 19 4.24 7.07 -21.20
C ILE A 19 3.78 7.61 -19.86
N ILE A 20 4.67 8.31 -19.14
CA ILE A 20 4.38 8.92 -17.84
C ILE A 20 3.24 9.93 -17.97
N THR A 21 3.25 10.74 -19.02
CA THR A 21 2.20 11.73 -19.28
C THR A 21 0.86 11.08 -19.58
N THR A 22 0.85 9.98 -20.35
CA THR A 22 -0.38 9.22 -20.64
C THR A 22 -1.03 8.64 -19.38
N PHE A 23 -0.21 8.30 -18.39
CA PHE A 23 -0.67 7.63 -17.16
C PHE A 23 -1.14 8.62 -16.08
N ARG A 24 -0.95 9.92 -16.32
CA ARG A 24 -1.42 10.97 -15.41
C ARG A 24 -2.92 10.85 -15.18
N ASN A 25 -3.34 10.98 -13.94
CA ASN A 25 -4.70 10.76 -13.44
C ASN A 25 -5.26 9.35 -13.63
N GLN A 26 -4.44 8.38 -14.04
CA GLN A 26 -4.83 6.98 -14.23
C GLN A 26 -4.02 6.02 -13.35
N VAL A 27 -3.10 6.53 -12.53
CA VAL A 27 -2.18 5.69 -11.73
C VAL A 27 -2.94 4.73 -10.82
N PHE A 28 -4.01 5.20 -10.17
CA PHE A 28 -4.84 4.34 -9.33
C PHE A 28 -5.48 3.21 -10.14
N ALA A 29 -6.17 3.53 -11.24
CA ALA A 29 -6.84 2.56 -12.09
C ALA A 29 -5.87 1.53 -12.68
N LEU A 30 -4.68 1.98 -13.12
CA LEU A 30 -3.63 1.11 -13.64
C LEU A 30 -3.04 0.22 -12.55
N SER A 31 -2.83 0.74 -11.34
CA SER A 31 -2.31 -0.03 -10.20
C SER A 31 -3.28 -1.14 -9.76
N SER A 32 -4.59 -0.91 -9.88
CA SER A 32 -5.64 -1.90 -9.64
C SER A 32 -5.96 -2.79 -10.85
N HIS A 33 -5.19 -2.71 -11.94
CA HIS A 33 -5.43 -3.50 -13.14
C HIS A 33 -4.43 -4.67 -13.26
N PRO A 34 -4.86 -5.90 -13.63
CA PRO A 34 -4.01 -7.11 -13.67
C PRO A 34 -2.72 -6.93 -14.49
N TYR A 35 -2.80 -6.11 -15.53
CA TYR A 35 -1.69 -5.82 -16.42
C TYR A 35 -1.05 -4.45 -16.16
N GLY A 36 -1.83 -3.51 -15.63
CA GLY A 36 -1.38 -2.13 -15.39
C GLY A 36 -0.43 -2.06 -14.21
N CYS A 37 -0.68 -2.84 -13.15
CA CYS A 37 0.14 -2.88 -11.95
C CYS A 37 1.61 -3.24 -12.26
N ARG A 38 1.81 -4.11 -13.25
CA ARG A 38 3.14 -4.51 -13.74
C ARG A 38 3.85 -3.36 -14.44
N VAL A 39 3.13 -2.56 -15.22
CA VAL A 39 3.70 -1.38 -15.87
C VAL A 39 4.06 -0.32 -14.85
N ILE A 40 3.19 -0.08 -13.85
CA ILE A 40 3.49 0.85 -12.75
C ILE A 40 4.75 0.43 -11.99
N GLN A 41 4.90 -0.85 -11.66
CA GLN A 41 6.13 -1.36 -11.04
C GLN A 41 7.37 -1.13 -11.90
N ARG A 42 7.33 -1.42 -13.21
CA ARG A 42 8.47 -1.13 -14.12
C ARG A 42 8.82 0.35 -14.16
N ILE A 43 7.83 1.24 -14.15
CA ILE A 43 8.07 2.69 -14.10
C ILE A 43 8.81 3.05 -12.80
N LEU A 44 8.35 2.53 -11.66
CA LEU A 44 9.00 2.79 -10.36
C LEU A 44 10.44 2.27 -10.29
N GLU A 45 10.78 1.22 -11.04
CA GLU A 45 12.11 0.60 -11.06
C GLU A 45 13.10 1.26 -12.03
N HIS A 46 12.64 1.72 -13.19
CA HIS A 46 13.53 2.09 -14.31
C HIS A 46 13.46 3.58 -14.71
N CYS A 47 12.41 4.30 -14.31
CA CYS A 47 12.30 5.72 -14.65
C CYS A 47 13.07 6.62 -13.66
N SER A 48 13.29 7.87 -14.04
CA SER A 48 14.01 8.83 -13.20
C SER A 48 13.22 9.19 -11.94
N ALA A 49 13.90 9.68 -10.90
CA ALA A 49 13.25 10.12 -9.66
C ALA A 49 12.15 11.19 -9.91
N GLU A 50 12.35 12.09 -10.88
CA GLU A 50 11.35 13.10 -11.23
C GLU A 50 10.09 12.47 -11.86
N GLN A 51 10.27 11.48 -12.73
CA GLN A 51 9.17 10.76 -13.36
C GLN A 51 8.41 9.90 -12.34
N THR A 52 9.13 9.15 -11.50
CA THR A 52 8.52 8.29 -10.48
C THR A 52 7.83 9.11 -9.41
N ARG A 53 8.33 10.32 -9.06
CA ARG A 53 7.67 11.24 -8.12
C ARG A 53 6.23 11.55 -8.52
N ARG A 54 5.98 11.84 -9.82
CA ARG A 54 4.64 12.12 -10.34
C ARG A 54 3.68 10.93 -10.14
N ILE A 55 4.18 9.72 -10.36
CA ILE A 55 3.42 8.48 -10.15
C ILE A 55 3.15 8.23 -8.67
N LEU A 56 4.17 8.39 -7.82
CA LEU A 56 4.06 8.20 -6.38
C LEU A 56 3.06 9.20 -5.75
N ASP A 57 3.05 10.45 -6.20
CA ASP A 57 2.11 11.46 -5.69
C ASP A 57 0.65 11.13 -5.99
N GLU A 58 0.36 10.52 -7.14
CA GLU A 58 -0.98 10.00 -7.43
C GLU A 58 -1.29 8.72 -6.65
N LEU A 59 -0.31 7.81 -6.55
CA LEU A 59 -0.44 6.56 -5.81
C LEU A 59 -0.79 6.83 -4.34
N HIS A 60 -0.11 7.77 -3.68
CA HIS A 60 -0.34 8.16 -2.29
C HIS A 60 -1.77 8.62 -2.01
N LYS A 61 -2.46 9.21 -2.99
CA LYS A 61 -3.88 9.61 -2.85
C LYS A 61 -4.82 8.42 -2.76
N GLY A 62 -4.41 7.25 -3.25
CA GLY A 62 -5.23 6.04 -3.34
C GLY A 62 -4.73 4.86 -2.51
N VAL A 63 -3.67 5.03 -1.69
CA VAL A 63 -3.04 3.93 -0.93
C VAL A 63 -4.05 3.11 -0.14
N ASP A 64 -4.97 3.77 0.57
CA ASP A 64 -6.01 3.13 1.38
C ASP A 64 -6.84 2.08 0.64
N ASN A 65 -7.09 2.31 -0.64
CA ASN A 65 -7.82 1.39 -1.49
C ASN A 65 -6.85 0.36 -2.11
N LEU A 66 -5.67 0.81 -2.56
CA LEU A 66 -4.67 -0.06 -3.20
C LEU A 66 -4.17 -1.16 -2.26
N VAL A 67 -4.04 -0.91 -0.96
CA VAL A 67 -3.59 -1.95 -0.01
C VAL A 67 -4.55 -3.12 0.12
N LYS A 68 -5.84 -2.90 -0.15
CA LYS A 68 -6.88 -3.94 -0.13
C LYS A 68 -7.16 -4.52 -1.52
N ASP A 69 -6.59 -3.94 -2.57
CA ASP A 69 -6.81 -4.38 -3.94
C ASP A 69 -5.99 -5.63 -4.27
N GLN A 70 -6.57 -6.56 -5.04
CA GLN A 70 -5.92 -7.82 -5.41
C GLN A 70 -4.65 -7.66 -6.27
N TYR A 71 -4.48 -6.53 -6.96
CA TYR A 71 -3.30 -6.18 -7.76
C TYR A 71 -2.55 -4.98 -7.18
N GLY A 72 -3.28 -3.97 -6.69
CA GLY A 72 -2.72 -2.75 -6.12
C GLY A 72 -1.82 -3.01 -4.91
N ASN A 73 -2.11 -4.05 -4.11
CA ASN A 73 -1.31 -4.41 -2.95
C ASN A 73 0.16 -4.68 -3.32
N TYR A 74 0.43 -5.23 -4.51
CA TYR A 74 1.80 -5.49 -4.98
C TYR A 74 2.54 -4.20 -5.32
N VAL A 75 1.84 -3.18 -5.83
CA VAL A 75 2.45 -1.87 -6.12
C VAL A 75 2.82 -1.18 -4.81
N VAL A 76 1.95 -1.24 -3.79
CA VAL A 76 2.27 -0.67 -2.47
C VAL A 76 3.44 -1.40 -1.81
N GLN A 77 3.46 -2.74 -1.86
CA GLN A 77 4.60 -3.54 -1.38
C GLN A 77 5.90 -3.13 -2.08
N HIS A 78 5.86 -2.92 -3.40
CA HIS A 78 7.02 -2.49 -4.16
C HIS A 78 7.61 -1.18 -3.65
N VAL A 79 6.75 -0.19 -3.33
CA VAL A 79 7.20 1.09 -2.74
C VAL A 79 7.75 0.88 -1.32
N LEU A 80 7.15 0.00 -0.51
CA LEU A 80 7.64 -0.32 0.82
C LEU A 80 9.04 -0.97 0.80
N GLU A 81 9.33 -1.78 -0.21
CA GLU A 81 10.62 -2.46 -0.37
C GLU A 81 11.69 -1.54 -0.97
N HIS A 82 11.38 -0.86 -2.08
CA HIS A 82 12.38 -0.19 -2.93
C HIS A 82 12.27 1.34 -2.94
N GLY A 83 11.17 1.90 -2.43
CA GLY A 83 10.93 3.35 -2.42
C GLY A 83 11.83 4.12 -1.46
N SER A 84 11.76 5.45 -1.54
CA SER A 84 12.45 6.34 -0.60
C SER A 84 11.92 6.16 0.82
N GLN A 85 12.73 6.45 1.84
CA GLN A 85 12.26 6.40 3.23
C GLN A 85 11.04 7.30 3.47
N GLU A 86 10.97 8.45 2.78
CA GLU A 86 9.82 9.36 2.86
C GLU A 86 8.53 8.70 2.36
N ASP A 87 8.58 8.03 1.21
CA ASP A 87 7.42 7.36 0.64
C ASP A 87 7.00 6.14 1.48
N LYS A 88 7.96 5.39 2.03
CA LYS A 88 7.71 4.30 2.98
C LYS A 88 6.98 4.83 4.21
N SER A 89 7.49 5.89 4.82
CA SER A 89 6.90 6.52 6.00
C SER A 89 5.49 7.07 5.73
N ARG A 90 5.24 7.67 4.55
CA ARG A 90 3.89 8.11 4.15
C ARG A 90 2.90 6.94 4.08
N ILE A 91 3.29 5.83 3.45
CA ILE A 91 2.46 4.63 3.40
C ILE A 91 2.23 4.10 4.82
N ILE A 92 3.28 3.90 5.62
CA ILE A 92 3.17 3.39 6.99
C ILE A 92 2.23 4.24 7.84
N ASN A 93 2.34 5.57 7.74
CA ASN A 93 1.47 6.48 8.47
C ASN A 93 0.00 6.34 8.04
N SER A 94 -0.29 6.06 6.77
CA SER A 94 -1.65 5.79 6.32
C SER A 94 -2.24 4.50 6.91
N LEU A 95 -1.42 3.50 7.24
CA LEU A 95 -1.90 2.21 7.76
C LEU A 95 -2.26 2.26 9.26
N ARG A 96 -1.74 3.25 9.98
CA ARG A 96 -1.99 3.43 11.42
C ARG A 96 -3.47 3.59 11.73
N GLY A 97 -3.85 3.16 12.92
CA GLY A 97 -5.24 3.10 13.41
C GLY A 97 -6.09 1.98 12.79
N ARG A 98 -5.52 1.16 11.90
CA ARG A 98 -6.22 0.07 11.21
C ARG A 98 -5.37 -1.21 11.13
N VAL A 99 -4.30 -1.33 11.93
CA VAL A 99 -3.32 -2.41 11.82
C VAL A 99 -3.96 -3.78 11.98
N ALA A 100 -4.81 -3.97 12.99
CA ALA A 100 -5.48 -5.25 13.23
C ALA A 100 -6.41 -5.65 12.07
N GLY A 101 -7.23 -4.70 11.59
CA GLY A 101 -8.15 -4.94 10.48
C GLY A 101 -7.44 -5.22 9.15
N LEU A 102 -6.34 -4.52 8.87
CA LEU A 102 -5.54 -4.75 7.67
C LEU A 102 -4.77 -6.08 7.74
N SER A 103 -4.30 -6.47 8.92
CA SER A 103 -3.59 -7.74 9.13
C SER A 103 -4.47 -8.96 8.90
N ALA A 104 -5.79 -8.86 9.15
CA ALA A 104 -6.75 -9.94 8.89
C ALA A 104 -7.27 -9.98 7.44
N HIS A 105 -6.96 -8.97 6.63
CA HIS A 105 -7.48 -8.86 5.27
C HIS A 105 -6.59 -9.60 4.26
N LYS A 106 -7.19 -10.46 3.41
CA LYS A 106 -6.51 -11.35 2.44
C LYS A 106 -5.35 -10.73 1.66
N PHE A 107 -5.49 -9.48 1.22
CA PHE A 107 -4.47 -8.78 0.43
C PHE A 107 -3.62 -7.80 1.27
N ALA A 108 -4.22 -7.17 2.28
CA ALA A 108 -3.55 -6.11 3.03
C ALA A 108 -2.61 -6.67 4.11
N SER A 109 -2.80 -7.92 4.51
CA SER A 109 -1.89 -8.63 5.42
C SER A 109 -0.46 -8.66 4.88
N ASN A 110 -0.29 -8.88 3.56
CA ASN A 110 1.02 -8.87 2.91
C ASN A 110 1.64 -7.46 2.92
N VAL A 111 0.82 -6.43 2.74
CA VAL A 111 1.28 -5.03 2.83
C VAL A 111 1.73 -4.73 4.27
N MET A 112 0.98 -5.18 5.28
CA MET A 112 1.32 -5.00 6.68
C MET A 112 2.65 -5.67 7.04
N GLU A 113 2.89 -6.88 6.55
CA GLU A 113 4.18 -7.58 6.72
C GLU A 113 5.33 -6.74 6.14
N LYS A 114 5.20 -6.25 4.90
CA LYS A 114 6.22 -5.41 4.27
C LYS A 114 6.40 -4.07 4.97
N ALA A 115 5.32 -3.48 5.48
CA ALA A 115 5.38 -2.23 6.24
C ALA A 115 6.18 -2.42 7.53
N ILE A 116 5.94 -3.49 8.30
CA ILE A 116 6.66 -3.79 9.53
C ILE A 116 8.14 -4.11 9.24
N ALA A 117 8.40 -4.88 8.19
CA ALA A 117 9.76 -5.27 7.80
C ALA A 117 10.63 -4.07 7.36
N ASN A 118 10.02 -3.07 6.71
CA ASN A 118 10.73 -1.91 6.15
C ASN A 118 10.55 -0.62 6.96
N ALA A 119 9.84 -0.67 8.09
CA ALA A 119 9.65 0.47 8.99
C ALA A 119 10.93 0.82 9.76
N THR A 120 11.07 2.11 10.09
CA THR A 120 12.04 2.54 11.10
C THR A 120 11.72 1.91 12.46
N PRO A 121 12.68 1.84 13.40
CA PRO A 121 12.41 1.30 14.74
C PRO A 121 11.23 1.97 15.47
N ILE A 122 11.07 3.28 15.28
CA ILE A 122 9.98 4.06 15.88
C ILE A 122 8.63 3.68 15.25
N GLU A 123 8.56 3.67 13.92
CA GLU A 123 7.35 3.28 13.19
C GLU A 123 6.95 1.84 13.50
N ARG A 124 7.91 0.91 13.52
CA ARG A 124 7.67 -0.50 13.85
C ARG A 124 7.10 -0.65 15.24
N SER A 125 7.69 0.02 16.24
CA SER A 125 7.19 0.01 17.62
C SER A 125 5.76 0.56 17.69
N SER A 126 5.48 1.65 16.97
CA SER A 126 4.14 2.22 16.88
C SER A 126 3.11 1.25 16.29
N LEU A 127 3.45 0.53 15.21
CA LEU A 127 2.55 -0.44 14.58
C LEU A 127 2.29 -1.65 15.50
N ILE A 128 3.32 -2.15 16.18
CA ILE A 128 3.20 -3.29 17.10
C ILE A 128 2.33 -2.92 18.31
N ASN A 129 2.57 -1.75 18.91
CA ASN A 129 1.80 -1.30 20.07
C ASN A 129 0.30 -1.15 19.77
N GLU A 130 -0.06 -0.75 18.54
CA GLU A 130 -1.46 -0.65 18.12
C GLU A 130 -2.19 -2.00 18.19
N VAL A 131 -1.52 -3.09 17.83
CA VAL A 131 -2.10 -4.45 17.90
C VAL A 131 -2.33 -4.87 19.36
N LEU A 132 -1.37 -4.57 20.23
CA LEU A 132 -1.44 -4.94 21.66
C LEU A 132 -2.56 -4.21 22.40
N VAL A 133 -2.87 -2.96 22.01
CA VAL A 133 -3.95 -2.17 22.63
C VAL A 133 -5.33 -2.57 22.09
N SER A 134 -5.40 -3.03 20.83
CA SER A 134 -6.67 -3.38 20.18
C SER A 134 -7.33 -4.65 20.74
N THR A 135 -6.62 -5.46 21.52
CA THR A 135 -7.11 -6.72 22.08
C THR A 135 -7.85 -6.59 23.42
N ASP A 136 -7.85 -5.42 24.05
CA ASP A 136 -8.44 -5.21 25.39
C ASP A 136 -9.89 -4.65 25.38
N GLY A 137 -10.57 -4.65 24.22
CA GLY A 137 -11.80 -3.86 24.01
C GLY A 137 -13.13 -4.59 23.83
N THR A 138 -13.19 -5.92 23.79
CA THR A 138 -14.48 -6.64 23.59
C THR A 138 -14.54 -7.97 24.35
N ASP A 139 -14.86 -7.92 25.64
CA ASP A 139 -15.73 -8.91 26.28
C ASP A 139 -16.41 -8.30 27.53
N ASN A 140 -17.63 -8.76 27.82
CA ASN A 140 -18.62 -8.31 28.82
C ASN A 140 -19.72 -7.36 28.32
N GLY A 141 -20.56 -7.90 27.43
CA GLY A 141 -21.97 -7.50 27.41
C GLY A 141 -22.69 -7.98 28.68
N PRO A 142 -23.64 -7.23 29.25
CA PRO A 142 -24.41 -7.68 30.40
C PRO A 142 -25.47 -8.69 29.93
N GLY A 143 -25.17 -9.98 30.06
CA GLY A 143 -26.11 -11.07 29.86
C GLY A 143 -26.49 -11.72 31.19
N SER A 144 -27.61 -11.32 31.78
CA SER A 144 -28.49 -12.21 32.56
C SER A 144 -29.78 -11.48 32.95
N GLY A 145 -30.78 -11.58 32.06
CA GLY A 145 -32.17 -11.55 32.49
C GLY A 145 -32.51 -12.89 33.15
N GLY A 146 -33.13 -12.85 34.32
CA GLY A 146 -33.58 -14.01 35.07
C GLY A 146 -34.78 -13.67 35.95
N ALA A 147 -35.97 -13.82 35.34
CA ALA A 147 -37.27 -14.17 35.91
C ALA A 147 -37.71 -13.63 37.29
N LEU A 148 -38.80 -12.87 37.24
CA LEU A 148 -39.82 -12.76 38.28
C LEU A 148 -40.39 -14.15 38.63
N VAL A 149 -40.34 -14.52 39.91
CA VAL A 149 -41.27 -15.44 40.58
C VAL A 149 -41.28 -15.10 42.07
N GLU A 150 -42.29 -14.35 42.50
CA GLU A 150 -43.26 -14.61 43.59
C GLU A 150 -44.17 -13.39 43.76
#